data_AF-A0A955F9E2-F1
#
_entry.id   AF-A0A955F9E2-F1
#
_cell.length_a   1.000
_cell.length_b   1.000
_cell.length_c   1.000
_cell.angle_alpha   90.00
_cell.angle_beta   90.00
_cell.angle_gamma   90.00
#
_symmetry.space_group_name_H-M   'P 1'
#
loop_
_entity.id
_entity.type
_entity.pdbx_description
1 polymer ?
#
loop_
_entity_poly.entity_id
_entity_poly.type
_entity_poly.pdbx_seq_one_letter_code
_entity_poly.pdbx_strand_id
1 'polypeptide(L)'
;MSELQINITDEISLAELAVRRQEGFSVLRSAHVGNLAPYNLTIAQLGLPLLLVDHNVTGVDKNYFPELTMEQTGNTTVASEAGKLVCRATTDRVDDAWLDEFHIANLKRAIPEADVFTNTEYVRQHETIVGDVISVAAAAMPELFKRIVQPDGRTQQVLGAADMVRAFGVMQLADDPRAEKSTVLIPNEVDIVANFIIETLKSERDRQYHISGPDMVVYLSDGAGKQQQKTPERDRVEQLFSLVSSKPQFRNILPPVVTVDLVAGTPALFATTADRQSKLDGLMASIEQAQANEVVLAEERRAFFTGVDRGNSQQRAALLAHIGQRRAIDQAAIVDASSCLPELFVQPKRPDFVSQYDVIRGGLYVAPQNIELPLSTLKKFRAVIKDARQKAKLCDP
;
A
#
# COMPACT_ATOMS: atom_id res chain seq x y z
N MET A 1 12.22 -27.90 8.37
CA MET A 1 10.96 -27.28 7.91
C MET A 1 10.93 -25.92 8.55
N SER A 2 10.77 -24.87 7.75
CA SER A 2 10.80 -23.51 8.25
C SER A 2 9.40 -23.08 8.66
N GLU A 3 9.29 -22.37 9.77
CA GLU A 3 8.05 -21.75 10.23
C GLU A 3 7.91 -20.34 9.64
N LEU A 4 6.70 -19.95 9.23
CA LEU A 4 6.38 -18.58 8.82
C LEU A 4 5.66 -17.86 9.95
N GLN A 5 6.18 -16.71 10.35
CA GLN A 5 5.55 -15.81 11.33
C GLN A 5 5.23 -14.48 10.68
N ILE A 6 3.93 -14.19 10.51
CA ILE A 6 3.47 -12.91 9.96
C ILE A 6 3.01 -12.02 11.13
N ASN A 7 3.68 -10.88 11.29
CA ASN A 7 3.33 -9.84 12.25
C ASN A 7 2.79 -8.64 11.49
N ILE A 8 1.63 -8.12 11.88
CA ILE A 8 1.13 -6.85 11.33
C ILE A 8 1.50 -5.74 12.30
N THR A 9 2.18 -4.72 11.79
CA THR A 9 2.65 -3.58 12.59
C THR A 9 2.43 -2.25 11.88
N ASP A 10 2.10 -1.24 12.66
CA ASP A 10 2.15 0.17 12.28
C ASP A 10 3.08 0.97 13.20
N GLU A 11 3.85 0.31 14.07
CA GLU A 11 4.72 0.98 15.05
C GLU A 11 6.11 1.37 14.51
N ILE A 12 6.37 1.09 13.23
CA ILE A 12 7.61 1.47 12.52
C ILE A 12 7.39 2.71 11.65
N SER A 13 8.41 3.55 11.52
CA SER A 13 8.41 4.72 10.61
C SER A 13 9.04 4.38 9.26
N LEU A 14 8.82 5.23 8.24
CA LEU A 14 9.50 5.05 6.96
C LEU A 14 11.01 5.29 7.04
N ALA A 15 11.44 6.23 7.90
CA ALA A 15 12.86 6.43 8.20
C ALA A 15 13.50 5.16 8.76
N GLU A 16 12.84 4.50 9.71
CA GLU A 16 13.35 3.25 10.28
C GLU A 16 13.43 2.16 9.20
N LEU A 17 12.43 2.04 8.32
CA LEU A 17 12.49 1.09 7.20
C LEU A 17 13.67 1.37 6.25
N ALA A 18 13.97 2.63 5.94
CA ALA A 18 15.14 2.99 5.15
C ALA A 18 16.44 2.56 5.85
N VAL A 19 16.53 2.73 7.17
CA VAL A 19 17.66 2.23 7.97
C VAL A 19 17.74 0.70 7.93
N ARG A 20 16.62 -0.02 8.09
CA ARG A 20 16.60 -1.50 7.98
C ARG A 20 17.10 -1.98 6.63
N ARG A 21 16.73 -1.30 5.54
CA ARG A 21 17.26 -1.60 4.20
C ARG A 21 18.78 -1.44 4.16
N GLN A 22 19.32 -0.37 4.73
CA GLN A 22 20.77 -0.12 4.80
C GLN A 22 21.50 -1.15 5.68
N GLU A 23 20.84 -1.69 6.70
CA GLU A 23 21.34 -2.80 7.54
C GLU A 23 21.32 -4.17 6.84
N GLY A 24 20.81 -4.22 5.60
CA GLY A 24 20.75 -5.43 4.77
C GLY A 24 19.49 -6.28 5.01
N PHE A 25 18.47 -5.76 5.71
CA PHE A 25 17.17 -6.43 5.74
C PHE A 25 16.44 -6.24 4.41
N SER A 26 15.63 -7.23 4.02
CA SER A 26 14.65 -7.03 2.95
C SER A 26 13.60 -6.01 3.41
N VAL A 27 13.39 -5.00 2.58
CA VAL A 27 12.29 -4.05 2.68
C VAL A 27 11.68 -3.96 1.28
N LEU A 28 10.43 -4.37 1.09
CA LEU A 28 9.79 -4.40 -0.21
C LEU A 28 8.33 -3.98 -0.11
N ARG A 29 7.87 -3.14 -1.04
CA ARG A 29 6.46 -2.79 -1.16
C ARG A 29 5.77 -3.67 -2.21
N SER A 30 4.63 -4.26 -1.84
CA SER A 30 3.82 -5.12 -2.72
C SER A 30 3.26 -4.40 -3.94
N ALA A 31 3.07 -5.18 -5.01
CA ALA A 31 2.70 -4.69 -6.32
C ALA A 31 1.37 -3.94 -6.32
N HIS A 32 1.37 -2.69 -6.81
CA HIS A 32 0.16 -2.01 -7.31
C HIS A 32 0.52 -1.07 -8.45
N VAL A 33 -0.39 -0.85 -9.41
CA VAL A 33 -0.15 -0.04 -10.62
C VAL A 33 -1.25 0.97 -10.86
N GLY A 34 -0.90 2.08 -11.50
CA GLY A 34 -1.81 3.15 -11.89
C GLY A 34 -1.36 4.51 -11.38
N ASN A 35 -2.33 5.33 -11.00
CA ASN A 35 -2.08 6.63 -10.38
C ASN A 35 -1.61 6.40 -8.94
N LEU A 36 -0.30 6.56 -8.73
CA LEU A 36 0.29 6.27 -7.42
C LEU A 36 -0.14 7.32 -6.39
N ALA A 37 -0.80 6.83 -5.34
CA ALA A 37 -1.18 7.64 -4.20
C ALA A 37 0.02 8.22 -3.46
N PRO A 38 -0.17 9.34 -2.72
CA PRO A 38 0.90 10.03 -2.00
C PRO A 38 1.80 9.14 -1.13
N TYR A 39 1.25 8.09 -0.52
CA TYR A 39 2.06 7.16 0.27
C TYR A 39 3.05 6.33 -0.56
N ASN A 40 2.71 5.96 -1.79
CA ASN A 40 3.65 5.25 -2.66
C ASN A 40 4.71 6.18 -3.20
N LEU A 41 4.34 7.43 -3.51
CA LEU A 41 5.30 8.46 -3.91
C LEU A 41 6.29 8.75 -2.76
N THR A 42 5.80 8.76 -1.53
CA THR A 42 6.65 8.89 -0.34
C THR A 42 7.63 7.71 -0.21
N ILE A 43 7.14 6.47 -0.32
CA ILE A 43 7.98 5.26 -0.24
C ILE A 43 9.03 5.28 -1.37
N ALA A 44 8.63 5.65 -2.59
CA ALA A 44 9.52 5.80 -3.74
C ALA A 44 10.64 6.83 -3.47
N GLN A 45 10.27 7.99 -2.93
CA GLN A 45 11.19 9.11 -2.65
C GLN A 45 12.27 8.74 -1.64
N LEU A 46 12.00 7.79 -0.74
CA LEU A 46 12.96 7.26 0.22
C LEU A 46 13.87 6.17 -0.39
N GLY A 47 13.72 5.88 -1.68
CA GLY A 47 14.48 4.84 -2.35
C GLY A 47 14.18 3.44 -1.80
N LEU A 48 12.98 3.20 -1.27
CA LEU A 48 12.54 1.85 -0.89
C LEU A 48 11.99 1.14 -2.14
N PRO A 49 12.25 -0.17 -2.34
CA PRO A 49 11.85 -0.83 -3.57
C PRO A 49 10.33 -1.01 -3.64
N LEU A 50 9.81 -0.80 -4.85
CA LEU A 50 8.39 -0.89 -5.15
C LEU A 50 8.19 -1.88 -6.29
N LEU A 51 7.35 -2.88 -6.06
CA LEU A 51 6.77 -3.63 -7.16
C LEU A 51 5.57 -2.85 -7.71
N LEU A 52 5.39 -2.91 -9.02
CA LEU A 52 4.17 -2.46 -9.72
C LEU A 52 3.53 -3.65 -10.41
N VAL A 53 2.20 -3.72 -10.39
CA VAL A 53 1.47 -4.72 -11.17
C VAL A 53 1.55 -4.33 -12.65
N ASP A 54 2.14 -5.11 -13.53
CA ASP A 54 2.12 -4.82 -14.96
C ASP A 54 0.88 -5.36 -15.67
N HIS A 55 0.11 -6.20 -14.99
CA HIS A 55 -1.03 -6.91 -15.55
C HIS A 55 -2.20 -6.93 -14.57
N ASN A 56 -3.20 -6.08 -14.82
CA ASN A 56 -4.36 -5.97 -13.94
C ASN A 56 -5.65 -5.85 -14.75
N VAL A 57 -6.73 -6.45 -14.24
CA VAL A 57 -8.03 -6.34 -14.90
C VAL A 57 -8.54 -4.90 -14.72
N THR A 58 -8.55 -4.15 -15.81
CA THR A 58 -9.02 -2.77 -15.79
C THR A 58 -10.47 -2.66 -15.32
N GLY A 59 -10.77 -1.64 -14.51
CA GLY A 59 -12.08 -1.44 -13.88
C GLY A 59 -12.36 -2.30 -12.63
N VAL A 60 -11.42 -3.16 -12.21
CA VAL A 60 -11.52 -3.91 -10.94
C VAL A 60 -10.73 -3.26 -9.82
N ASP A 61 -9.52 -2.75 -10.11
CA ASP A 61 -8.70 -2.04 -9.13
C ASP A 61 -9.22 -0.61 -8.90
N LYS A 62 -9.93 -0.44 -7.78
CA LYS A 62 -10.52 0.83 -7.37
C LYS A 62 -9.55 1.72 -6.58
N ASN A 63 -8.37 1.21 -6.26
CA ASN A 63 -7.42 1.88 -5.38
C ASN A 63 -6.40 2.70 -6.17
N TYR A 64 -6.16 2.38 -7.44
CA TYR A 64 -5.14 3.05 -8.25
C TYR A 64 -5.54 3.38 -9.69
N PHE A 65 -6.68 2.86 -10.17
CA PHE A 65 -7.23 3.12 -11.51
C PHE A 65 -6.18 3.02 -12.63
N PRO A 66 -5.55 1.84 -12.83
CA PRO A 66 -4.50 1.66 -13.82
C PRO A 66 -4.95 1.90 -15.27
N GLU A 67 -6.26 1.92 -15.52
CA GLU A 67 -6.85 2.30 -16.80
C GLU A 67 -6.86 3.81 -17.08
N LEU A 68 -6.53 4.64 -16.09
CA LEU A 68 -6.58 6.10 -16.21
C LEU A 68 -5.17 6.68 -16.32
N THR A 69 -4.96 7.48 -17.36
CA THR A 69 -3.80 8.39 -17.42
C THR A 69 -4.26 9.79 -17.06
N MET A 70 -3.42 10.54 -16.33
CA MET A 70 -3.68 11.95 -16.05
C MET A 70 -2.74 12.80 -16.90
N GLU A 71 -3.31 13.54 -17.83
CA GLU A 71 -2.57 14.39 -18.74
C GLU A 71 -2.01 15.63 -18.04
N GLN A 72 -1.06 16.28 -18.73
CA GLN A 72 -0.41 17.53 -18.31
C GLN A 72 -1.39 18.70 -18.04
N THR A 73 -2.64 18.59 -18.48
CA THR A 73 -3.69 19.58 -18.29
C THR A 73 -4.63 19.29 -17.11
N GLY A 74 -4.45 18.15 -16.43
CA GLY A 74 -5.39 17.65 -15.41
C GLY A 74 -6.59 16.89 -16.01
N ASN A 75 -6.62 16.70 -17.32
CA ASN A 75 -7.59 15.82 -17.97
C ASN A 75 -7.27 14.35 -17.68
N THR A 76 -8.31 13.56 -17.43
CA THR A 76 -8.19 12.10 -17.32
C THR A 76 -8.58 11.45 -18.64
N THR A 77 -7.75 10.54 -19.11
CA THR A 77 -8.02 9.77 -20.33
C THR A 77 -8.17 8.30 -19.94
N VAL A 78 -9.29 7.69 -20.34
CA VAL A 78 -9.63 6.30 -20.03
C VAL A 78 -9.09 5.40 -21.14
N ALA A 79 -8.48 4.27 -20.75
CA ALA A 79 -8.12 3.22 -21.69
C ALA A 79 -9.31 2.80 -22.57
N SER A 80 -9.04 2.58 -23.86
CA SER A 80 -10.04 2.19 -24.86
C SER A 80 -10.66 0.80 -24.64
N GLU A 81 -10.09 -0.03 -23.76
CA GLU A 81 -10.48 -1.43 -23.59
C GLU A 81 -10.61 -1.82 -22.10
N ALA A 82 -11.77 -1.55 -21.50
CA ALA A 82 -12.07 -1.99 -20.13
C ALA A 82 -12.23 -3.53 -20.03
N GLY A 83 -11.80 -4.11 -18.90
CA GLY A 83 -11.98 -5.53 -18.56
C GLY A 83 -10.89 -6.48 -19.09
N LYS A 84 -9.77 -5.96 -19.60
CA LYS A 84 -8.58 -6.73 -20.02
C LYS A 84 -7.45 -6.59 -19.00
N LEU A 85 -6.57 -7.59 -18.95
CA LEU A 85 -5.38 -7.62 -18.09
C LEU A 85 -4.25 -6.67 -18.53
N VAL A 86 -4.21 -6.30 -19.81
CA VAL A 86 -3.25 -5.35 -20.36
C VAL A 86 -4.00 -4.40 -21.28
N CYS A 87 -3.77 -3.10 -21.11
CA CYS A 87 -4.42 -2.07 -21.88
C CYS A 87 -3.38 -1.16 -22.52
N ARG A 88 -3.65 -0.74 -23.76
CA ARG A 88 -2.86 0.29 -24.43
C ARG A 88 -3.29 1.66 -23.95
N ALA A 89 -2.33 2.55 -23.76
CA ALA A 89 -2.60 3.96 -23.60
C ALA A 89 -3.24 4.48 -24.89
N THR A 90 -4.39 5.14 -24.78
CA THR A 90 -5.01 5.89 -25.88
C THR A 90 -4.89 7.35 -25.52
N THR A 91 -3.81 7.98 -25.96
CA THR A 91 -3.61 9.42 -25.78
C THR A 91 -3.23 10.02 -27.12
N ASP A 92 -3.64 11.26 -27.40
CA ASP A 92 -3.34 11.98 -28.65
C ASP A 92 -1.82 12.14 -28.94
N ARG A 93 -0.95 11.68 -28.03
CA ARG A 93 0.50 11.84 -28.07
C ARG A 93 1.29 10.53 -27.98
N VAL A 94 0.65 9.40 -27.67
CA VAL A 94 1.30 8.11 -27.49
C VAL A 94 0.40 7.03 -28.08
N ASP A 95 0.49 6.87 -29.40
CA ASP A 95 0.00 5.66 -30.04
C ASP A 95 0.97 4.51 -29.68
N ASP A 96 0.42 3.36 -29.26
CA ASP A 96 1.10 2.06 -29.08
C ASP A 96 1.87 1.73 -27.78
N ALA A 97 1.94 2.59 -26.76
CA ALA A 97 2.54 2.20 -25.46
C ALA A 97 1.55 1.45 -24.55
N TRP A 98 2.05 0.46 -23.79
CA TRP A 98 1.26 -0.19 -22.75
C TRP A 98 1.16 0.68 -21.49
N LEU A 99 0.01 0.66 -20.81
CA LEU A 99 -0.24 1.57 -19.68
C LEU A 99 0.72 1.36 -18.51
N ASP A 100 1.06 0.11 -18.20
CA ASP A 100 2.05 -0.24 -17.19
C ASP A 100 3.41 0.40 -17.51
N GLU A 101 3.91 0.21 -18.74
CA GLU A 101 5.15 0.82 -19.23
C GLU A 101 5.11 2.35 -19.12
N PHE A 102 3.97 2.96 -19.49
CA PHE A 102 3.76 4.39 -19.36
C PHE A 102 3.78 4.87 -17.90
N HIS A 103 3.10 4.19 -16.99
CA HIS A 103 3.10 4.53 -15.57
C HIS A 103 4.50 4.37 -14.94
N ILE A 104 5.22 3.29 -15.27
CA ILE A 104 6.59 3.03 -14.80
C ILE A 104 7.53 4.13 -15.31
N ALA A 105 7.49 4.45 -16.60
CA ALA A 105 8.34 5.46 -17.19
C ALA A 105 8.11 6.84 -16.54
N ASN A 106 6.85 7.20 -16.30
CA ASN A 106 6.53 8.45 -15.62
C ASN A 106 6.93 8.43 -14.13
N LEU A 107 6.82 7.30 -13.44
CA LEU A 107 7.31 7.19 -12.06
C LEU A 107 8.83 7.32 -11.98
N LYS A 108 9.58 6.62 -12.84
CA LYS A 108 11.05 6.74 -12.92
C LYS A 108 11.46 8.16 -13.32
N ARG A 109 10.66 8.85 -14.14
CA ARG A 109 10.89 10.27 -14.44
C ARG A 109 10.62 11.18 -13.24
N ALA A 110 9.55 10.91 -12.49
CA ALA A 110 9.16 11.69 -11.32
C ALA A 110 10.18 11.55 -10.18
N ILE A 111 10.70 10.33 -9.99
CA ILE A 111 11.62 9.97 -8.91
C ILE A 111 12.71 9.06 -9.52
N PRO A 112 13.78 9.63 -10.10
CA PRO A 112 14.83 8.88 -10.82
C PRO A 112 15.56 7.84 -9.97
N GLU A 113 15.68 8.10 -8.67
CA GLU A 113 16.34 7.21 -7.71
C GLU A 113 15.41 6.09 -7.19
N ALA A 114 14.15 6.04 -7.64
CA ALA A 114 13.21 5.04 -7.19
C ALA A 114 13.57 3.66 -7.76
N ASP A 115 13.69 2.69 -6.85
CA ASP A 115 13.94 1.29 -7.18
C ASP A 115 12.63 0.59 -7.54
N VAL A 116 12.26 0.63 -8.81
CA VAL A 116 10.92 0.22 -9.31
C VAL A 116 11.05 -0.92 -10.30
N PHE A 117 10.33 -2.00 -10.02
CA PHE A 117 10.22 -3.18 -10.87
C PHE A 117 8.75 -3.48 -11.17
N THR A 118 8.47 -4.05 -12.33
CA THR A 118 7.18 -4.71 -12.51
C THR A 118 7.16 -6.07 -11.82
N ASN A 119 5.96 -6.58 -11.53
CA ASN A 119 5.83 -7.90 -10.95
C ASN A 119 6.38 -8.97 -11.90
N THR A 120 6.19 -8.84 -13.22
CA THR A 120 6.78 -9.79 -14.18
C THR A 120 8.29 -9.68 -14.28
N GLU A 121 8.86 -8.47 -14.30
CA GLU A 121 10.32 -8.29 -14.24
C GLU A 121 10.90 -8.99 -13.01
N TYR A 122 10.27 -8.78 -11.85
CA TYR A 122 10.68 -9.35 -10.58
C TYR A 122 10.55 -10.88 -10.56
N VAL A 123 9.41 -11.42 -10.99
CA VAL A 123 9.15 -12.86 -11.05
C VAL A 123 10.12 -13.57 -12.01
N ARG A 124 10.43 -12.97 -13.17
CA ARG A 124 11.36 -13.54 -14.16
C ARG A 124 12.80 -13.58 -13.67
N GLN A 125 13.24 -12.58 -12.90
CA GLN A 125 14.56 -12.61 -12.26
C GLN A 125 14.71 -13.76 -11.26
N HIS A 126 13.59 -14.30 -10.78
CA HIS A 126 13.52 -15.37 -9.78
C HIS A 126 12.76 -16.60 -10.28
N GLU A 127 12.74 -16.82 -11.60
CA GLU A 127 11.86 -17.81 -12.25
C GLU A 127 11.98 -19.22 -11.67
N THR A 128 13.19 -19.64 -11.27
CA THR A 128 13.42 -20.97 -10.69
C THR A 128 12.72 -21.10 -9.33
N ILE A 129 12.85 -20.10 -8.47
CA ILE A 129 12.22 -20.10 -7.14
C ILE A 129 10.70 -20.06 -7.30
N VAL A 130 10.19 -19.17 -8.15
CA VAL A 130 8.74 -19.02 -8.38
C VAL A 130 8.17 -20.30 -9.01
N GLY A 131 8.85 -20.89 -9.99
CA GLY A 131 8.47 -22.15 -10.63
C GLY A 131 8.41 -23.33 -9.65
N ASP A 132 9.34 -23.38 -8.69
CA ASP A 132 9.30 -24.37 -7.63
C ASP A 132 8.10 -24.17 -6.69
N VAL A 133 7.83 -22.93 -6.25
CA VAL A 133 6.65 -22.61 -5.42
C VAL A 133 5.36 -23.01 -6.14
N ILE A 134 5.22 -22.64 -7.42
CA ILE A 134 4.08 -23.01 -8.28
C ILE A 134 3.95 -24.53 -8.36
N SER A 135 5.05 -25.26 -8.57
CA SER A 135 5.03 -26.71 -8.69
C SER A 135 4.56 -27.38 -7.40
N VAL A 136 4.96 -26.85 -6.23
CA VAL A 136 4.44 -27.32 -4.93
C VAL A 136 2.96 -27.01 -4.79
N ALA A 137 2.55 -25.78 -5.08
CA ALA A 137 1.16 -25.35 -4.97
C ALA A 137 0.24 -26.17 -5.88
N ALA A 138 0.60 -26.37 -7.15
CA ALA A 138 -0.22 -27.11 -8.09
C ALA A 138 -0.40 -28.58 -7.69
N ALA A 139 0.59 -29.17 -7.01
CA ALA A 139 0.52 -30.56 -6.55
C ALA A 139 -0.24 -30.73 -5.22
N ALA A 140 -0.04 -29.81 -4.26
CA ALA A 140 -0.53 -29.96 -2.89
C ALA A 140 -1.78 -29.13 -2.58
N MET A 141 -2.01 -28.06 -3.32
CA MET A 141 -3.12 -27.10 -3.16
C MET A 141 -3.69 -26.70 -4.54
N PRO A 142 -4.09 -27.67 -5.39
CA PRO A 142 -4.55 -27.40 -6.76
C PRO A 142 -5.76 -26.46 -6.81
N GLU A 143 -6.57 -26.41 -5.75
CA GLU A 143 -7.73 -25.54 -5.63
C GLU A 143 -7.39 -24.05 -5.63
N LEU A 144 -6.13 -23.65 -5.40
CA LEU A 144 -5.71 -22.25 -5.50
C LEU A 144 -5.77 -21.73 -6.95
N PHE A 145 -5.58 -22.62 -7.92
CA PHE A 145 -5.56 -22.29 -9.33
C PHE A 145 -6.98 -22.29 -9.90
N LYS A 146 -7.59 -21.10 -9.92
CA LYS A 146 -8.99 -20.91 -10.33
C LYS A 146 -9.17 -20.02 -11.56
N ARG A 147 -8.10 -19.40 -12.06
CA ARG A 147 -8.18 -18.33 -13.06
C ARG A 147 -7.23 -18.62 -14.22
N ILE A 148 -7.74 -18.48 -15.43
CA ILE A 148 -6.94 -18.41 -16.66
C ILE A 148 -7.14 -17.05 -17.30
N VAL A 149 -6.19 -16.70 -18.15
CA VAL A 149 -6.19 -15.53 -19.02
C VAL A 149 -6.36 -16.04 -20.43
N GLN A 150 -7.36 -15.52 -21.14
CA GLN A 150 -7.61 -15.85 -22.54
C GLN A 150 -6.70 -15.02 -23.46
N PRO A 151 -6.49 -15.42 -24.73
CA PRO A 151 -5.67 -14.67 -25.69
C PRO A 151 -6.15 -13.24 -25.95
N ASP A 152 -7.42 -12.93 -25.65
CA ASP A 152 -7.97 -11.57 -25.74
C ASP A 152 -7.70 -10.70 -24.49
N GLY A 153 -6.94 -11.24 -23.52
CA GLY A 153 -6.58 -10.60 -22.27
C GLY A 153 -7.63 -10.69 -21.17
N ARG A 154 -8.76 -11.38 -21.38
CA ARG A 154 -9.81 -11.51 -20.36
C ARG A 154 -9.52 -12.64 -19.37
N THR A 155 -9.86 -12.41 -18.11
CA THR A 155 -9.79 -13.45 -17.07
C THR A 155 -11.05 -14.28 -17.01
N GLN A 156 -10.91 -15.60 -16.92
CA GLN A 156 -12.01 -16.54 -16.73
C GLN A 156 -11.77 -17.43 -15.52
N GLN A 157 -12.80 -17.66 -14.71
CA GLN A 157 -12.74 -18.70 -13.68
C GLN A 157 -12.92 -20.09 -14.30
N VAL A 158 -12.03 -21.02 -13.97
CA VAL A 158 -12.09 -22.41 -14.42
C VAL A 158 -11.78 -23.36 -13.28
N LEU A 159 -12.39 -24.55 -13.30
CA LEU A 159 -12.08 -25.64 -12.40
C LEU A 159 -10.86 -26.40 -12.94
N GLY A 160 -9.95 -26.80 -12.05
CA GLY A 160 -8.79 -27.62 -12.43
C GLY A 160 -7.68 -26.89 -13.18
N ALA A 161 -7.52 -25.57 -12.99
CA ALA A 161 -6.43 -24.84 -13.64
C ALA A 161 -5.03 -25.31 -13.19
N ALA A 162 -4.91 -26.07 -12.11
CA ALA A 162 -3.66 -26.68 -11.69
C ALA A 162 -3.11 -27.67 -12.72
N ASP A 163 -3.96 -28.49 -13.36
CA ASP A 163 -3.53 -29.40 -14.42
C ASP A 163 -3.09 -28.63 -15.68
N MET A 164 -3.68 -27.45 -15.87
CA MET A 164 -3.36 -26.52 -16.95
C MET A 164 -2.00 -25.86 -16.78
N VAL A 165 -1.46 -25.75 -15.56
CA VAL A 165 -0.13 -25.14 -15.30
C VAL A 165 0.96 -25.80 -16.14
N ARG A 166 0.94 -27.13 -16.27
CA ARG A 166 1.95 -27.86 -17.07
C ARG A 166 1.75 -27.72 -18.58
N ALA A 167 0.50 -27.57 -19.02
CA ALA A 167 0.14 -27.55 -20.44
C ALA A 167 0.23 -26.14 -21.05
N PHE A 168 -0.11 -25.12 -20.26
CA PHE A 168 -0.26 -23.73 -20.69
C PHE A 168 0.74 -22.79 -20.02
N GLY A 169 1.50 -23.28 -19.04
CA GLY A 169 2.35 -22.43 -18.24
C GLY A 169 1.57 -21.51 -17.31
N VAL A 170 2.33 -20.69 -16.60
CA VAL A 170 1.81 -19.66 -15.70
C VAL A 170 2.19 -18.31 -16.25
N MET A 171 1.22 -17.41 -16.29
CA MET A 171 1.42 -16.02 -16.68
C MET A 171 2.56 -15.39 -15.87
N GLN A 172 3.34 -14.49 -16.47
CA GLN A 172 4.57 -13.89 -15.93
C GLN A 172 5.83 -14.77 -16.06
N LEU A 173 5.73 -16.10 -15.93
CA LEU A 173 6.86 -17.02 -16.14
C LEU A 173 6.97 -17.54 -17.58
N ALA A 174 5.85 -17.94 -18.17
CA ALA A 174 5.83 -18.60 -19.47
C ALA A 174 5.63 -17.61 -20.63
N ASP A 175 4.89 -16.53 -20.39
CA ASP A 175 4.41 -15.63 -21.43
C ASP A 175 4.18 -14.23 -20.85
N ASP A 176 4.37 -13.22 -21.70
CA ASP A 176 3.78 -11.90 -21.53
C ASP A 176 2.25 -12.07 -21.68
N PRO A 177 1.37 -11.52 -20.83
CA PRO A 177 -0.09 -11.59 -21.03
C PRO A 177 -0.59 -10.96 -22.32
N ARG A 178 0.32 -10.40 -23.11
CA ARG A 178 0.16 -10.04 -24.52
C ARG A 178 0.31 -11.26 -25.46
N ALA A 179 0.46 -12.48 -24.94
CA ALA A 179 0.68 -13.71 -25.70
C ALA A 179 -0.60 -14.29 -26.32
N GLU A 180 -0.43 -15.00 -27.43
CA GLU A 180 -1.51 -15.58 -28.25
C GLU A 180 -2.18 -16.81 -27.62
N LYS A 181 -1.72 -17.27 -26.45
CA LYS A 181 -2.19 -18.50 -25.80
C LYS A 181 -2.82 -18.19 -24.45
N SER A 182 -3.78 -19.03 -24.07
CA SER A 182 -4.33 -18.98 -22.72
C SER A 182 -3.26 -19.38 -21.70
N THR A 183 -3.16 -18.67 -20.59
CA THR A 183 -2.19 -18.96 -19.50
C THR A 183 -2.88 -18.98 -18.14
N VAL A 184 -2.34 -19.73 -17.19
CA VAL A 184 -2.87 -19.74 -15.81
C VAL A 184 -2.40 -18.50 -15.06
N LEU A 185 -3.29 -17.81 -14.36
CA LEU A 185 -2.94 -16.65 -13.52
C LEU A 185 -2.37 -17.13 -12.17
N ILE A 186 -1.28 -16.52 -11.70
CA ILE A 186 -0.69 -16.83 -10.38
C ILE A 186 -1.73 -16.55 -9.27
N PRO A 187 -2.01 -17.53 -8.39
CA PRO A 187 -2.82 -17.28 -7.19
C PRO A 187 -2.11 -16.33 -6.22
N ASN A 188 -2.86 -15.47 -5.52
CA ASN A 188 -2.27 -14.49 -4.59
C ASN A 188 -1.44 -15.18 -3.50
N GLU A 189 -1.88 -16.33 -2.98
CA GLU A 189 -1.14 -17.10 -1.98
C GLU A 189 0.23 -17.54 -2.50
N VAL A 190 0.31 -17.94 -3.77
CA VAL A 190 1.54 -18.38 -4.44
C VAL A 190 2.48 -17.19 -4.63
N ASP A 191 1.96 -16.05 -5.09
CA ASP A 191 2.73 -14.81 -5.28
C ASP A 191 3.32 -14.30 -3.95
N ILE A 192 2.51 -14.31 -2.88
CA ILE A 192 2.94 -13.92 -1.53
C ILE A 192 4.07 -14.84 -1.02
N VAL A 193 3.89 -16.16 -1.09
CA VAL A 193 4.90 -17.12 -0.61
C VAL A 193 6.18 -17.03 -1.43
N ALA A 194 6.08 -16.89 -2.76
CA ALA A 194 7.24 -16.71 -3.61
C ALA A 194 8.04 -15.45 -3.24
N ASN A 195 7.36 -14.31 -3.07
CA ASN A 195 7.98 -13.07 -2.64
C ASN A 195 8.68 -13.22 -1.28
N PHE A 196 8.05 -13.88 -0.31
CA PHE A 196 8.66 -14.09 1.00
C PHE A 196 9.91 -14.95 0.96
N ILE A 197 9.92 -16.00 0.14
CA ILE A 197 11.09 -16.87 -0.02
C ILE A 197 12.22 -16.12 -0.75
N ILE A 198 11.91 -15.42 -1.84
CA ILE A 198 12.88 -14.65 -2.61
C ILE A 198 13.58 -13.62 -1.72
N GLU A 199 12.81 -12.84 -0.97
CA GLU A 199 13.35 -11.77 -0.13
C GLU A 199 14.12 -12.27 1.09
N THR A 200 13.70 -13.40 1.67
CA THR A 200 14.48 -14.11 2.70
C THR A 200 15.84 -14.55 2.15
N LEU A 201 15.85 -15.16 0.96
CA LEU A 201 17.09 -15.63 0.34
C LEU A 201 18.01 -14.48 -0.11
N LYS A 202 17.45 -13.38 -0.62
CA LYS A 202 18.23 -12.21 -1.07
C LYS A 202 18.89 -11.46 0.07
N SER A 203 18.20 -11.33 1.20
CA SER A 203 18.69 -10.63 2.39
C SER A 203 19.58 -11.50 3.28
N GLU A 204 19.45 -12.83 3.16
CA GLU A 204 20.05 -13.82 4.07
C GLU A 204 19.67 -13.56 5.54
N ARG A 205 18.51 -12.91 5.77
CA ARG A 205 17.95 -12.65 7.10
C ARG A 205 16.75 -13.53 7.37
N ASP A 206 16.51 -13.81 8.64
CA ASP A 206 15.29 -14.46 9.14
C ASP A 206 14.10 -13.50 9.20
N ARG A 207 14.33 -12.19 9.04
CA ARG A 207 13.31 -11.15 9.13
C ARG A 207 13.28 -10.30 7.88
N GLN A 208 12.08 -9.96 7.44
CA GLN A 208 11.84 -9.05 6.32
C GLN A 208 10.66 -8.10 6.63
N TYR A 209 10.70 -6.92 6.02
CA TYR A 209 9.70 -5.88 6.17
C TYR A 209 8.94 -5.72 4.86
N HIS A 210 7.66 -6.05 4.88
CA HIS A 210 6.82 -6.01 3.69
C HIS A 210 5.81 -4.87 3.80
N ILE A 211 5.99 -3.81 3.01
CA ILE A 211 5.11 -2.64 3.03
C ILE A 211 3.88 -2.92 2.17
N SER A 212 2.70 -2.84 2.78
CA SER A 212 1.46 -3.24 2.14
C SER A 212 0.37 -2.19 2.13
N GLY A 213 -0.41 -2.23 1.05
CA GLY A 213 -1.71 -1.57 0.96
C GLY A 213 -2.75 -2.20 1.89
N PRO A 214 -3.95 -1.59 1.98
CA PRO A 214 -5.00 -2.03 2.91
C PRO A 214 -5.52 -3.42 2.58
N ASP A 215 -5.55 -3.79 1.29
CA ASP A 215 -6.11 -5.06 0.84
C ASP A 215 -5.28 -6.26 1.31
N MET A 216 -3.95 -6.21 1.25
CA MET A 216 -3.11 -7.31 1.73
C MET A 216 -3.15 -7.42 3.26
N VAL A 217 -3.25 -6.29 3.98
CA VAL A 217 -3.44 -6.29 5.43
C VAL A 217 -4.77 -6.98 5.80
N VAL A 218 -5.85 -6.68 5.09
CA VAL A 218 -7.15 -7.33 5.26
C VAL A 218 -7.11 -8.80 4.82
N TYR A 219 -6.38 -9.11 3.75
CA TYR A 219 -6.24 -10.47 3.24
C TYR A 219 -5.57 -11.40 4.26
N LEU A 220 -4.56 -10.90 4.99
CA LEU A 220 -3.81 -11.68 5.98
C LEU A 220 -4.29 -11.47 7.43
N SER A 221 -5.31 -10.64 7.65
CA SER A 221 -5.93 -10.44 8.98
C SER A 221 -7.36 -9.95 8.92
N ASP A 222 -8.19 -10.44 9.85
CA ASP A 222 -9.58 -10.00 10.03
C ASP A 222 -9.75 -8.56 10.57
N GLY A 223 -8.74 -7.70 10.41
CA GLY A 223 -8.80 -6.28 10.67
C GLY A 223 -7.67 -5.75 11.55
N ALA A 224 -7.40 -4.45 11.39
CA ALA A 224 -6.30 -3.72 12.03
C ALA A 224 -6.55 -3.39 13.53
N GLY A 225 -6.99 -4.37 14.34
CA GLY A 225 -7.34 -4.14 15.76
C GLY A 225 -7.35 -5.35 16.69
N LYS A 226 -6.44 -5.33 17.67
CA LYS A 226 -6.39 -5.97 19.01
C LYS A 226 -6.62 -7.48 19.21
N GLN A 227 -7.19 -8.22 18.26
CA GLN A 227 -7.10 -9.68 18.22
C GLN A 227 -7.00 -10.09 16.76
N GLN A 228 -5.75 -10.32 16.30
CA GLN A 228 -5.49 -10.84 14.97
C GLN A 228 -6.07 -12.27 14.91
N GLN A 229 -7.32 -12.41 14.48
CA GLN A 229 -7.85 -13.70 14.09
C GLN A 229 -7.23 -14.07 12.74
N LYS A 230 -6.76 -15.31 12.63
CA LYS A 230 -6.20 -15.83 11.38
C LYS A 230 -7.33 -15.93 10.35
N THR A 231 -7.12 -15.33 9.18
CA THR A 231 -8.01 -15.51 8.04
C THR A 231 -7.74 -16.87 7.38
N PRO A 232 -8.73 -17.48 6.69
CA PRO A 232 -8.50 -18.67 5.87
C PRO A 232 -7.37 -18.49 4.85
N GLU A 233 -7.21 -17.27 4.33
CA GLU A 233 -6.17 -16.87 3.40
C GLU A 233 -4.78 -16.91 4.07
N ARG A 234 -4.65 -16.42 5.30
CA ARG A 234 -3.40 -16.53 6.08
C ARG A 234 -3.03 -17.98 6.34
N ASP A 235 -3.99 -18.82 6.70
CA ASP A 235 -3.74 -20.25 6.92
C ASP A 235 -3.23 -20.93 5.65
N ARG A 236 -3.79 -20.59 4.47
CA ARG A 236 -3.30 -21.09 3.18
C ARG A 236 -1.87 -20.63 2.87
N VAL A 237 -1.54 -19.37 3.15
CA VAL A 237 -0.18 -18.84 2.96
C VAL A 237 0.82 -19.56 3.88
N GLU A 238 0.50 -19.71 5.16
CA GLU A 238 1.35 -20.42 6.14
C GLU A 238 1.50 -21.91 5.75
N GLN A 239 0.41 -22.56 5.34
CA GLN A 239 0.42 -23.95 4.87
C GLN A 239 1.29 -24.11 3.62
N LEU A 240 1.10 -23.26 2.60
CA LEU A 240 1.88 -23.31 1.36
C LEU A 240 3.36 -23.06 1.65
N PHE A 241 3.70 -22.08 2.49
CA PHE A 241 5.07 -21.82 2.90
C PHE A 241 5.71 -23.05 3.57
N SER A 242 5.01 -23.70 4.49
CA SER A 242 5.48 -24.92 5.17
C SER A 242 5.74 -26.06 4.17
N LEU A 243 4.84 -26.26 3.20
CA LEU A 243 4.98 -27.25 2.14
C LEU A 243 6.21 -26.96 1.26
N VAL A 244 6.42 -25.71 0.87
CA VAL A 244 7.56 -25.29 0.05
C VAL A 244 8.87 -25.42 0.82
N SER A 245 8.94 -24.89 2.05
CA SER A 245 10.17 -24.94 2.88
C SER A 245 10.58 -26.36 3.26
N SER A 246 9.66 -27.33 3.18
CA SER A 246 9.98 -28.75 3.39
C SER A 246 10.75 -29.38 2.24
N LYS A 247 10.74 -28.78 1.04
CA LYS A 247 11.38 -29.35 -0.16
C LYS A 247 12.91 -29.30 -0.08
N PRO A 248 13.63 -30.29 -0.64
CA PRO A 248 15.09 -30.38 -0.51
C PRO A 248 15.83 -29.10 -0.91
N GLN A 249 15.39 -28.42 -1.96
CA GLN A 249 16.01 -27.19 -2.45
C GLN A 249 15.89 -25.99 -1.49
N PHE A 250 14.90 -25.98 -0.59
CA PHE A 250 14.67 -24.86 0.35
C PHE A 250 15.05 -25.20 1.79
N ARG A 251 14.90 -26.48 2.19
CA ARG A 251 15.00 -26.95 3.58
C ARG A 251 16.28 -26.54 4.30
N ASN A 252 17.39 -26.47 3.57
CA ASN A 252 18.72 -26.21 4.14
C ASN A 252 19.22 -24.78 3.89
N ILE A 253 18.48 -23.98 3.13
CA ILE A 253 18.86 -22.59 2.78
C ILE A 253 17.94 -21.56 3.45
N LEU A 254 16.70 -21.93 3.77
CA LEU A 254 15.81 -21.08 4.54
C LEU A 254 16.13 -21.20 6.04
N PRO A 255 16.02 -20.09 6.79
CA PRO A 255 16.18 -20.12 8.24
C PRO A 255 15.06 -20.94 8.89
N PRO A 256 15.25 -21.45 10.12
CA PRO A 256 14.23 -22.25 10.82
C PRO A 256 12.91 -21.50 11.02
N VAL A 257 12.97 -20.17 11.16
CA VAL A 257 11.83 -19.28 11.27
C VAL A 257 12.05 -18.13 10.30
N VAL A 258 11.04 -17.80 9.51
CA VAL A 258 10.97 -16.59 8.68
C VAL A 258 9.90 -15.67 9.28
N THR A 259 10.32 -14.50 9.74
CA THR A 259 9.44 -13.45 10.26
C THR A 259 9.19 -12.40 9.19
N VAL A 260 7.92 -12.15 8.90
CA VAL A 260 7.46 -11.08 8.02
C VAL A 260 6.74 -10.04 8.83
N ASP A 261 7.36 -8.87 8.97
CA ASP A 261 6.70 -7.69 9.51
C ASP A 261 5.93 -7.02 8.36
N LEU A 262 4.62 -7.29 8.28
CA LEU A 262 3.69 -6.68 7.35
C LEU A 262 3.36 -5.26 7.83
N VAL A 263 3.94 -4.28 7.16
CA VAL A 263 3.85 -2.87 7.53
C VAL A 263 2.72 -2.20 6.76
N ALA A 264 1.71 -1.68 7.46
CA ALA A 264 0.60 -0.98 6.82
C ALA A 264 1.04 0.41 6.31
N GLY A 265 1.38 0.54 5.02
CA GLY A 265 1.99 1.76 4.45
C GLY A 265 1.03 2.92 4.19
N THR A 266 -0.28 2.65 4.12
CA THR A 266 -1.31 3.68 3.79
C THR A 266 -1.32 4.94 4.67
N PRO A 267 -0.93 4.92 5.96
CA PRO A 267 -0.86 6.15 6.76
C PRO A 267 0.19 7.15 6.29
N ALA A 268 1.19 6.74 5.51
CA ALA A 268 2.27 7.62 5.03
C ALA A 268 1.84 8.57 3.89
N LEU A 269 0.64 9.13 3.97
CA LEU A 269 0.00 9.88 2.89
C LEU A 269 0.29 11.38 2.90
N PHE A 270 1.04 11.90 3.87
CA PHE A 270 1.30 13.34 4.04
C PHE A 270 2.41 13.81 3.09
N ALA A 271 2.08 13.84 1.81
CA ALA A 271 2.89 14.38 0.73
C ALA A 271 2.02 15.17 -0.26
N THR A 272 2.62 16.17 -0.89
CA THR A 272 1.98 17.08 -1.85
C THR A 272 3.03 17.57 -2.87
N THR A 273 2.65 18.46 -3.77
CA THR A 273 3.58 19.14 -4.68
C THR A 273 4.34 20.27 -3.96
N ALA A 274 5.55 20.62 -4.42
CA ALA A 274 6.39 21.59 -3.70
C ALA A 274 5.75 22.99 -3.55
N ASP A 275 4.91 23.42 -4.48
CA ASP A 275 4.16 24.68 -4.40
C ASP A 275 3.12 24.71 -3.27
N ARG A 276 2.71 23.54 -2.76
CA ARG A 276 1.78 23.39 -1.63
C ARG A 276 2.46 23.06 -0.31
N GLN A 277 3.80 23.08 -0.26
CA GLN A 277 4.57 22.81 0.97
C GLN A 277 4.02 23.57 2.18
N SER A 278 3.85 24.89 2.09
CA SER A 278 3.39 25.71 3.22
C SER A 278 1.99 25.32 3.70
N LYS A 279 1.15 24.76 2.82
CA LYS A 279 -0.20 24.29 3.17
C LYS A 279 -0.12 23.00 3.96
N LEU A 280 0.71 22.05 3.51
CA LEU A 280 0.94 20.81 4.24
C LEU A 280 1.58 21.08 5.60
N ASP A 281 2.60 21.94 5.67
CA ASP A 281 3.24 22.32 6.93
C ASP A 281 2.25 22.97 7.91
N GLY A 282 1.36 23.84 7.42
CA GLY A 282 0.29 24.43 8.22
C GLY A 282 -0.70 23.41 8.77
N LEU A 283 -1.05 22.39 7.99
CA LEU A 283 -1.87 21.27 8.44
C LEU A 283 -1.16 20.46 9.54
N MET A 284 0.11 20.12 9.33
CA MET A 284 0.91 19.38 10.31
C MET A 284 0.99 20.14 11.64
N ALA A 285 1.30 21.44 11.59
CA ALA A 285 1.34 22.30 12.78
C ALA A 285 -0.01 22.38 13.51
N SER A 286 -1.13 22.43 12.76
CA SER A 286 -2.48 22.44 13.36
C SER A 286 -2.80 21.14 14.10
N ILE A 287 -2.37 20.00 13.56
CA ILE A 287 -2.55 18.69 14.19
C ILE A 287 -1.71 18.57 15.45
N GLU A 288 -0.43 18.96 15.39
CA GLU A 288 0.47 18.96 16.54
C GLU A 288 -0.04 19.87 17.66
N GLN A 289 -0.51 21.07 17.31
CA GLN A 289 -1.10 22.00 18.26
C GLN A 289 -2.35 21.43 18.93
N ALA A 290 -3.22 20.77 18.16
CA ALA A 290 -4.42 20.11 18.70
C ALA A 290 -4.05 18.98 19.67
N GLN A 291 -3.03 18.18 19.34
CA GLN A 291 -2.54 17.12 20.24
C GLN A 291 -1.93 17.68 21.52
N ALA A 292 -1.12 18.73 21.41
CA ALA A 292 -0.57 19.42 22.58
C ALA A 292 -1.67 19.98 23.49
N ASN A 293 -2.70 20.58 22.89
CA ASN A 293 -3.86 21.09 23.64
C ASN A 293 -4.63 19.95 24.34
N GLU A 294 -4.82 18.79 23.70
CA GLU A 294 -5.50 17.65 24.34
C GLU A 294 -4.76 17.15 25.60
N VAL A 295 -3.42 17.21 25.61
CA VAL A 295 -2.63 16.89 26.82
C VAL A 295 -2.94 17.88 27.94
N VAL A 296 -2.89 19.18 27.65
CA VAL A 296 -3.20 20.25 28.63
C VAL A 296 -4.63 20.11 29.15
N LEU A 297 -5.61 19.93 28.27
CA LEU A 297 -7.02 19.77 28.65
C LEU A 297 -7.25 18.49 29.48
N ALA A 298 -6.51 17.41 29.21
CA ALA A 298 -6.59 16.18 30.00
C ALA A 298 -6.03 16.38 31.42
N GLU A 299 -4.95 17.16 31.57
CA GLU A 299 -4.38 17.53 32.86
C GLU A 299 -5.32 18.44 33.65
N GLU A 300 -5.86 19.49 33.04
CA GLU A 300 -6.87 20.37 33.66
C GLU A 300 -8.10 19.58 34.11
N ARG A 301 -8.59 18.68 33.26
CA ARG A 301 -9.70 17.79 33.60
C ARG A 301 -9.36 16.89 34.78
N ARG A 302 -8.18 16.28 34.79
CA ARG A 302 -7.72 15.43 35.90
C ARG A 302 -7.66 16.24 37.20
N ALA A 303 -7.01 17.41 37.16
CA ALA A 303 -6.86 18.30 38.31
C ALA A 303 -8.21 18.71 38.89
N PHE A 304 -9.21 19.02 38.05
CA PHE A 304 -10.56 19.33 38.50
C PHE A 304 -11.24 18.16 39.23
N PHE A 305 -11.20 16.94 38.65
CA PHE A 305 -11.89 15.79 39.24
C PHE A 305 -11.21 15.18 40.47
N THR A 306 -9.92 15.49 40.69
CA THR A 306 -9.19 15.11 41.91
C THR A 306 -9.12 16.24 42.95
N GLY A 307 -9.51 17.46 42.58
CA GLY A 307 -9.44 18.65 43.43
C GLY A 307 -10.63 18.82 44.38
N VAL A 308 -10.53 19.84 45.22
CA VAL A 308 -11.56 20.24 46.20
C VAL A 308 -12.88 20.63 45.51
N ASP A 309 -12.78 21.08 44.27
CA ASP A 309 -13.88 21.62 43.46
C ASP A 309 -14.73 20.57 42.71
N ARG A 310 -14.45 19.26 42.86
CA ARG A 310 -15.11 18.20 42.06
C ARG A 310 -16.65 18.20 42.14
N GLY A 311 -17.19 18.71 43.26
CA GLY A 311 -18.64 18.79 43.52
C GLY A 311 -19.30 20.07 42.99
N ASN A 312 -18.53 21.05 42.51
CA ASN A 312 -19.03 22.32 42.05
C ASN A 312 -19.58 22.22 40.61
N SER A 313 -20.90 22.23 40.49
CA SER A 313 -21.59 22.11 39.20
C SER A 313 -21.30 23.26 38.24
N GLN A 314 -21.11 24.49 38.76
CA GLN A 314 -20.83 25.66 37.95
C GLN A 314 -19.41 25.63 37.38
N GLN A 315 -18.41 25.31 38.20
CA GLN A 315 -17.03 25.15 37.73
C GLN A 315 -16.89 23.98 36.76
N ARG A 316 -17.61 22.86 37.01
CA ARG A 316 -17.68 21.74 36.06
C ARG A 316 -18.23 22.19 34.70
N ALA A 317 -19.32 22.97 34.69
CA ALA A 317 -19.90 23.48 33.45
C ALA A 317 -18.94 24.43 32.71
N ALA A 318 -18.25 25.32 33.44
CA ALA A 318 -17.26 26.23 32.86
C ALA A 318 -16.07 25.49 32.25
N LEU A 319 -15.53 24.48 32.94
CA LEU A 319 -14.45 23.64 32.43
C LEU A 319 -14.86 22.90 31.16
N LEU A 320 -16.05 22.29 31.14
CA LEU A 320 -16.55 21.60 29.96
C LEU A 320 -16.78 22.55 28.77
N ALA A 321 -17.26 23.78 29.03
CA ALA A 321 -17.40 24.80 28.00
C ALA A 321 -16.03 25.24 27.45
N HIS A 322 -15.04 25.44 28.31
CA HIS A 322 -13.66 25.77 27.91
C HIS A 322 -13.04 24.66 27.02
N ILE A 323 -13.10 23.41 27.48
CA ILE A 323 -12.65 22.24 26.71
C ILE A 323 -13.36 22.19 25.35
N GLY A 324 -14.68 22.38 25.33
CA GLY A 324 -15.48 22.39 24.10
C GLY A 324 -15.06 23.49 23.13
N GLN A 325 -14.85 24.72 23.63
CA GLN A 325 -14.42 25.85 22.83
C GLN A 325 -13.03 25.62 22.23
N ARG A 326 -12.07 25.13 23.03
CA ARG A 326 -10.70 24.88 22.56
C ARG A 326 -10.68 23.82 21.46
N ARG A 327 -11.39 22.71 21.66
CA ARG A 327 -11.54 21.65 20.64
C ARG A 327 -12.18 22.16 19.35
N ALA A 328 -13.16 23.06 19.45
CA ALA A 328 -13.80 23.65 18.28
C ALA A 328 -12.83 24.54 17.48
N ILE A 329 -11.98 25.32 18.16
CA ILE A 329 -10.94 26.14 17.52
C ILE A 329 -9.93 25.23 16.78
N ASP A 330 -9.44 24.18 17.45
CA ASP A 330 -8.48 23.26 16.85
C ASP A 330 -9.08 22.51 15.65
N GLN A 331 -10.33 22.05 15.75
CA GLN A 331 -11.04 21.42 14.64
C GLN A 331 -11.23 22.38 13.46
N ALA A 332 -11.58 23.64 13.71
CA ALA A 332 -11.73 24.64 12.64
C ALA A 332 -10.41 24.90 11.92
N ALA A 333 -9.29 25.01 12.65
CA ALA A 333 -7.96 25.19 12.07
C ALA A 333 -7.55 23.99 11.19
N ILE A 334 -7.80 22.76 11.65
CA ILE A 334 -7.51 21.54 10.88
C ILE A 334 -8.39 21.46 9.62
N VAL A 335 -9.66 21.83 9.72
CA VAL A 335 -10.58 21.86 8.56
C VAL A 335 -10.11 22.89 7.53
N ASP A 336 -9.76 24.09 7.95
CA ASP A 336 -9.27 25.15 7.06
C ASP A 336 -7.97 24.72 6.35
N ALA A 337 -6.98 24.23 7.11
CA ALA A 337 -5.71 23.77 6.55
C ALA A 337 -5.88 22.58 5.59
N SER A 338 -6.71 21.59 5.96
CA SER A 338 -6.95 20.40 5.12
C SER A 338 -7.77 20.71 3.86
N SER A 339 -8.55 21.78 3.84
CA SER A 339 -9.33 22.17 2.66
C SER A 339 -8.46 22.65 1.50
N CYS A 340 -7.22 23.07 1.78
CA CYS A 340 -6.22 23.43 0.77
C CYS A 340 -5.45 22.23 0.21
N LEU A 341 -5.73 21.00 0.70
CA LEU A 341 -4.99 19.78 0.38
C LEU A 341 -5.97 18.64 0.00
N PRO A 342 -6.78 18.81 -1.06
CA PRO A 342 -7.76 17.80 -1.47
C PRO A 342 -7.13 16.43 -1.76
N GLU A 343 -5.89 16.39 -2.23
CA GLU A 343 -5.13 15.18 -2.57
C GLU A 343 -5.03 14.15 -1.44
N LEU A 344 -5.12 14.58 -0.17
CA LEU A 344 -5.06 13.68 0.98
C LEU A 344 -6.36 12.85 1.14
N PHE A 345 -7.43 13.23 0.43
CA PHE A 345 -8.76 12.66 0.59
C PHE A 345 -9.39 12.17 -0.72
N VAL A 346 -8.94 12.68 -1.86
CA VAL A 346 -9.55 12.35 -3.14
C VAL A 346 -9.07 11.00 -3.68
N GLN A 347 -10.00 10.31 -4.33
CA GLN A 347 -9.72 9.05 -5.00
C GLN A 347 -8.86 9.28 -6.25
N PRO A 348 -7.99 8.32 -6.63
CA PRO A 348 -7.08 8.41 -7.79
C PRO A 348 -7.73 8.60 -9.17
N LYS A 349 -9.06 8.67 -9.24
CA LYS A 349 -9.83 8.99 -10.44
C LYS A 349 -10.17 10.49 -10.59
N ARG A 350 -9.94 11.29 -9.55
CA ARG A 350 -10.35 12.70 -9.55
C ARG A 350 -9.22 13.61 -10.06
N PRO A 351 -9.53 14.70 -10.77
CA PRO A 351 -8.53 15.64 -11.30
C PRO A 351 -7.66 16.33 -10.23
N ASP A 352 -8.13 16.38 -8.99
CA ASP A 352 -7.44 16.97 -7.84
C ASP A 352 -6.53 15.98 -7.09
N PHE A 353 -6.38 14.76 -7.60
CA PHE A 353 -5.47 13.75 -7.06
C PHE A 353 -4.02 14.06 -7.42
N VAL A 354 -3.12 14.02 -6.43
CA VAL A 354 -1.67 14.12 -6.68
C VAL A 354 -1.11 12.74 -7.00
N SER A 355 -0.50 12.61 -8.17
CA SER A 355 0.22 11.41 -8.59
C SER A 355 1.62 11.71 -9.11
N GLN A 356 2.30 10.71 -9.67
CA GLN A 356 3.59 10.88 -10.34
C GLN A 356 3.58 11.97 -11.44
N TYR A 357 2.43 12.23 -12.07
CA TYR A 357 2.32 13.23 -13.15
C TYR A 357 2.44 14.66 -12.63
N ASP A 358 2.00 14.91 -11.41
CA ASP A 358 2.09 16.21 -10.74
C ASP A 358 3.50 16.43 -10.19
N VAL A 359 4.11 15.38 -9.66
CA VAL A 359 5.51 15.38 -9.19
C VAL A 359 6.47 15.77 -10.32
N ILE A 360 6.25 15.29 -11.55
CA ILE A 360 7.06 15.68 -12.72
C ILE A 360 7.04 17.20 -12.96
N ARG A 361 5.95 17.90 -12.60
CA ARG A 361 5.78 19.34 -12.85
C ARG A 361 6.28 20.20 -11.70
N GLY A 362 5.90 19.83 -10.48
CA GLY A 362 6.07 20.66 -9.29
C GLY A 362 7.07 20.12 -8.28
N GLY A 363 7.64 18.94 -8.51
CA GLY A 363 8.38 18.20 -7.49
C GLY A 363 7.46 17.63 -6.41
N LEU A 364 7.97 16.65 -5.66
CA LEU A 364 7.30 16.08 -4.50
C LEU A 364 7.82 16.74 -3.23
N TYR A 365 6.91 17.22 -2.39
CA TYR A 365 7.17 17.57 -1.01
C TYR A 365 6.58 16.51 -0.08
N VAL A 366 7.40 15.99 0.81
CA VAL A 366 6.99 15.06 1.87
C VAL A 366 7.22 15.74 3.20
N ALA A 367 6.18 15.82 4.05
CA ALA A 367 6.34 16.40 5.38
C ALA A 367 7.32 15.55 6.21
N PRO A 368 8.26 16.14 6.98
CA PRO A 368 9.23 15.39 7.79
C PRO A 368 8.56 14.36 8.73
N GLN A 369 7.43 14.72 9.32
CA GLN A 369 6.63 13.85 10.17
C GLN A 369 6.18 12.57 9.44
N ASN A 370 5.89 12.65 8.14
CA ASN A 370 5.47 11.51 7.32
C ASN A 370 6.58 10.46 7.19
N ILE A 371 7.84 10.88 7.35
CA ILE A 371 9.03 10.04 7.26
C ILE A 371 9.45 9.55 8.64
N GLU A 372 9.47 10.44 9.63
CA GLU A 372 10.06 10.22 10.95
C GLU A 372 9.12 9.53 11.94
N LEU A 373 7.82 9.83 11.90
CA LEU A 373 6.88 9.30 12.89
C LEU A 373 6.46 7.86 12.55
N PRO A 374 6.17 7.02 13.57
CA PRO A 374 5.55 5.72 13.36
C PRO A 374 4.24 5.85 12.57
N LEU A 375 3.95 4.87 11.71
CA LEU A 375 2.73 4.83 10.91
C LEU A 375 1.45 4.84 11.77
N SER A 376 1.52 4.32 13.00
CA SER A 376 0.47 4.34 14.02
C SER A 376 0.13 5.77 14.45
N THR A 377 1.11 6.66 14.46
CA THR A 377 0.95 8.08 14.75
C THR A 377 0.34 8.81 13.56
N LEU A 378 0.82 8.55 12.34
CA LEU A 378 0.24 9.10 11.12
C LEU A 378 -1.22 8.67 10.92
N LYS A 379 -1.56 7.44 11.31
CA LYS A 379 -2.93 6.93 11.34
C LYS A 379 -3.81 7.72 12.31
N LYS A 380 -3.28 8.12 13.47
CA LYS A 380 -3.98 9.02 14.41
C LYS A 380 -4.15 10.42 13.79
N PHE A 381 -3.14 10.95 13.11
CA PHE A 381 -3.26 12.25 12.43
C PHE A 381 -4.39 12.22 11.40
N ARG A 382 -4.43 11.18 10.56
CA ARG A 382 -5.53 10.96 9.59
C ARG A 382 -6.90 10.88 10.28
N ALA A 383 -6.99 10.18 11.41
CA ALA A 383 -8.24 10.06 12.16
C ALA A 383 -8.71 11.40 12.74
N VAL A 384 -7.78 12.23 13.25
CA VAL A 384 -8.07 13.57 13.73
C VAL A 384 -8.63 14.45 12.62
N ILE A 385 -8.02 14.42 11.43
CA ILE A 385 -8.51 15.20 10.29
C ILE A 385 -9.91 14.74 9.87
N LYS A 386 -10.12 13.43 9.77
CA LYS A 386 -11.42 12.86 9.41
C LYS A 386 -12.51 13.25 10.40
N ASP A 387 -12.24 13.15 11.70
CA ASP A 387 -13.18 13.55 12.75
C ASP A 387 -13.52 15.05 12.69
N ALA A 388 -12.52 15.92 12.46
CA ALA A 388 -12.73 17.35 12.31
C ALA A 388 -13.61 17.68 11.09
N ARG A 389 -13.34 17.05 9.93
CA ARG A 389 -14.13 17.22 8.69
C ARG A 389 -15.55 16.71 8.85
N GLN A 390 -15.74 15.55 9.47
CA GLN A 390 -17.07 14.97 9.72
C GLN A 390 -17.90 15.87 10.63
N LYS A 391 -17.31 16.45 11.68
CA LYS A 391 -17.99 17.41 12.57
C LYS A 391 -18.36 18.72 11.86
N ALA A 392 -17.53 19.16 10.92
CA ALA A 392 -17.83 20.29 10.05
C ALA A 392 -18.86 19.96 8.94
N LYS A 393 -19.38 18.72 8.89
CA LYS A 393 -20.27 18.21 7.83
C LYS A 393 -19.66 18.32 6.43
N LEU A 394 -18.34 18.32 6.35
CA LEU A 394 -17.63 18.15 5.09
C LEU A 394 -17.57 16.65 4.82
N CYS A 395 -18.20 16.21 3.73
CA CYS A 395 -18.03 14.83 3.28
C CYS A 395 -16.54 14.60 2.95
N ASP A 396 -16.04 13.41 3.29
CA ASP A 396 -14.87 12.90 2.59
C ASP A 396 -15.30 12.72 1.12
N PRO A 397 -14.64 13.40 0.15
CA PRO A 397 -15.01 13.35 -1.26
C PRO A 397 -14.93 11.97 -1.92
#